data_AF-A0A7S2ZTM8-F1
#
_entry.id   AF-A0A7S2ZTM8-F1
#
_cell.length_a   1.000
_cell.length_b   1.000
_cell.length_c   1.000
_cell.angle_alpha   90.00
_cell.angle_beta   90.00
_cell.angle_gamma   90.00
#
_symmetry.space_group_name_H-M   'P 1'
#
loop_
_entity.id
_entity.type
_entity.pdbx_description
1 polymer ?
#
loop_
_entity_poly.entity_id
_entity_poly.type
_entity_poly.pdbx_seq_one_letter_code
_entity_poly.pdbx_strand_id
1 'polypeptide(L)'
;MNVAELADSVSTVSTSLNVYFIIIGLVSIILCFVMLWTTVAANVSEGTWELAVMRSIGFTKFQIIRLHIYENLLQVFTSTILGTASGVLISLMLALQYSIFQERPAMLLFPWALFFLLIGSSLLTAIIAPAVIVSNTYARGIAATLRSI
;
A
#
# COMPACT_ATOMS: atom_id res chain seq x y z
N MET A 1 7.97 44.52 15.65
CA MET A 1 7.48 43.28 15.02
C MET A 1 5.97 43.29 15.10
N ASN A 2 5.31 43.64 14.00
CA ASN A 2 3.85 43.72 13.94
C ASN A 2 3.26 42.30 13.87
N VAL A 3 2.12 42.10 14.53
CA VAL A 3 1.37 40.82 14.49
C VAL A 3 1.02 40.35 13.07
N ALA A 4 1.01 41.27 12.09
CA ALA A 4 0.85 40.97 10.66
C ALA A 4 2.06 40.24 10.05
N GLU A 5 3.30 40.63 10.37
CA GLU A 5 4.51 39.92 9.89
C GLU A 5 4.63 38.52 10.51
N LEU A 6 4.19 38.36 11.77
CA LEU A 6 4.17 37.06 12.43
C LEU A 6 3.11 36.13 11.81
N ALA A 7 1.96 36.67 11.41
CA ALA A 7 0.91 35.92 10.71
C ALA A 7 1.35 35.48 9.31
N ASP A 8 2.01 36.35 8.54
CA ASP A 8 2.54 36.01 7.21
C ASP A 8 3.71 35.01 7.28
N SER A 9 4.54 35.10 8.33
CA SER A 9 5.60 34.10 8.57
C SER A 9 5.04 32.73 8.94
N VAL A 10 3.99 32.68 9.78
CA VAL A 10 3.34 31.42 10.18
C VAL A 10 2.54 30.80 9.03
N SER A 11 1.88 31.61 8.19
CA SER A 11 1.14 31.12 7.01
C SER A 11 2.08 30.57 5.93
N THR A 12 3.23 31.21 5.72
CA THR A 12 4.26 30.73 4.78
C THR A 12 4.86 29.40 5.25
N VAL A 13 5.24 29.30 6.54
CA VAL A 13 5.82 28.07 7.11
C VAL A 13 4.82 26.91 7.07
N SER A 14 3.56 27.14 7.43
CA SER A 14 2.53 26.10 7.39
C SER A 14 2.22 25.62 5.97
N THR A 15 2.21 26.53 4.99
CA THR A 15 2.02 26.18 3.57
C THR A 15 3.18 25.34 3.03
N SER A 16 4.43 25.72 3.33
CA SER A 16 5.61 24.95 2.92
C SER A 16 5.60 23.54 3.52
N LEU A 17 5.31 23.39 4.81
CA LEU A 17 5.20 22.08 5.46
C LEU A 17 4.11 21.21 4.83
N ASN A 18 2.96 21.78 4.50
CA ASN A 18 1.86 21.05 3.85
C ASN A 18 2.29 20.49 2.48
N VAL A 19 2.98 21.29 1.66
CA VAL A 19 3.50 20.84 0.35
C VAL A 19 4.48 19.68 0.52
N TYR A 20 5.40 19.74 1.50
CA TYR A 20 6.30 18.62 1.79
C TYR A 20 5.55 17.34 2.17
N PHE A 21 4.53 17.44 3.03
CA PHE A 21 3.72 16.28 3.41
C PHE A 21 2.99 15.66 2.21
N ILE A 22 2.44 16.48 1.31
CA ILE A 22 1.78 15.98 0.09
C ILE A 22 2.76 15.23 -0.81
N ILE A 23 3.95 15.78 -1.04
CA ILE A 23 4.97 15.16 -1.90
C ILE A 23 5.41 13.81 -1.31
N ILE A 24 5.71 13.75 -0.01
CA ILE A 24 6.11 12.50 0.67
C ILE A 24 4.98 11.47 0.61
N GLY A 25 3.72 11.90 0.82
CA GLY A 25 2.55 11.04 0.70
C GLY A 25 2.42 10.44 -0.70
N LEU A 26 2.64 11.23 -1.74
CA LEU A 26 2.56 10.79 -3.14
C LEU A 26 3.67 9.76 -3.46
N VAL A 27 4.91 10.03 -3.05
CA VAL A 27 6.03 9.07 -3.22
C VAL A 27 5.74 7.75 -2.49
N SER A 28 5.19 7.81 -1.28
CA SER A 28 4.82 6.63 -0.50
C SER A 28 3.78 5.76 -1.23
N ILE A 29 2.77 6.37 -1.87
CA ILE A 29 1.77 5.64 -2.66
C ILE A 29 2.43 4.90 -3.84
N ILE A 30 3.36 5.55 -4.55
CA ILE A 30 4.09 4.93 -5.65
C ILE A 30 4.93 3.74 -5.14
N LEU A 31 5.62 3.91 -4.02
CA LEU A 31 6.40 2.83 -3.41
C LEU A 31 5.51 1.66 -2.99
N CYS A 32 4.34 1.94 -2.40
CA CYS A 32 3.38 0.91 -2.03
C CYS A 32 2.92 0.11 -3.25
N PHE A 33 2.60 0.78 -4.36
CA PHE A 33 2.24 0.13 -5.62
C PHE A 33 3.33 -0.85 -6.10
N VAL A 34 4.58 -0.39 -6.14
CA VAL A 34 5.71 -1.22 -6.59
C VAL A 34 5.93 -2.41 -5.66
N MET A 35 5.86 -2.21 -4.34
CA MET A 35 6.03 -3.28 -3.34
C MET A 35 4.95 -4.35 -3.43
N LEU A 36 3.69 -3.95 -3.62
CA LEU A 36 2.60 -4.90 -3.83
C LEU A 36 2.82 -5.69 -5.12
N TRP A 37 3.21 -5.02 -6.21
CA TRP A 37 3.49 -5.68 -7.48
C TRP A 37 4.57 -6.75 -7.35
N THR A 38 5.68 -6.42 -6.70
CA THR A 38 6.78 -7.37 -6.49
C THR A 38 6.36 -8.55 -5.62
N THR A 39 5.50 -8.32 -4.63
CA THR A 39 5.02 -9.40 -3.75
C THR A 39 4.13 -10.37 -4.51
N VAL A 40 3.17 -9.88 -5.29
CA VAL A 40 2.30 -10.75 -6.10
C VAL A 40 3.12 -11.54 -7.13
N ALA A 41 4.14 -10.91 -7.72
CA ALA A 41 5.03 -11.59 -8.65
C ALA A 41 5.83 -12.73 -7.98
N ALA A 42 6.33 -12.49 -6.77
CA ALA A 42 7.04 -13.50 -5.99
C ALA A 42 6.11 -14.67 -5.63
N ASN A 43 4.91 -14.40 -5.11
CA ASN A 43 3.93 -15.43 -4.73
C ASN A 43 3.58 -16.34 -5.92
N VAL A 44 3.37 -15.76 -7.11
CA VAL A 44 3.08 -16.54 -8.34
C VAL A 44 4.28 -17.40 -8.75
N SER A 45 5.50 -16.86 -8.62
CA SER A 45 6.72 -17.61 -8.99
C SER A 45 6.97 -18.81 -8.07
N GLU A 46 6.75 -18.63 -6.77
CA GLU A 46 6.87 -19.70 -5.77
C GLU A 46 5.71 -20.71 -5.89
N GLY A 47 4.50 -20.24 -6.20
CA GLY A 47 3.29 -21.06 -6.37
C GLY A 47 3.18 -21.81 -7.70
N THR A 48 4.22 -21.83 -8.54
CA THR A 48 4.18 -22.50 -9.86
C THR A 48 3.85 -23.99 -9.74
N TRP A 49 4.31 -24.65 -8.66
CA TRP A 49 4.00 -26.07 -8.41
C TRP A 49 2.52 -26.29 -8.07
N GLU A 50 1.90 -25.39 -7.29
CA GLU A 50 0.48 -25.44 -6.94
C GLU A 50 -0.39 -25.26 -8.18
N LEU A 51 0.01 -24.34 -9.06
CA LEU A 51 -0.63 -24.13 -10.36
C LEU A 51 -0.58 -25.39 -11.23
N ALA A 52 0.54 -26.13 -11.20
CA ALA A 52 0.66 -27.39 -11.94
C ALA A 52 -0.28 -28.48 -11.40
N VAL A 53 -0.39 -28.61 -10.07
CA VAL A 53 -1.31 -29.56 -9.41
C VAL A 53 -2.77 -29.20 -9.65
N MET A 54 -3.15 -27.92 -9.55
CA MET A 54 -4.52 -27.50 -9.86
C MET A 54 -4.90 -27.80 -11.31
N ARG A 55 -3.94 -27.69 -12.25
CA ARG A 55 -4.17 -28.04 -13.66
C ARG A 55 -4.29 -29.54 -13.90
N SER A 56 -3.59 -30.39 -13.15
CA SER A 56 -3.74 -31.85 -13.29
C SER A 56 -5.10 -32.34 -12.80
N ILE A 57 -5.72 -31.62 -11.85
CA ILE A 57 -7.07 -31.89 -11.33
C ILE A 57 -8.16 -31.27 -12.23
N GLY A 58 -7.78 -30.46 -13.23
CA GLY A 58 -8.70 -29.90 -14.23
C GLY A 58 -9.33 -28.55 -13.86
N PHE A 59 -8.72 -27.78 -12.95
CA PHE A 59 -9.19 -26.44 -12.64
C PHE A 59 -9.08 -25.51 -13.86
N THR A 60 -10.10 -24.67 -14.04
CA THR A 60 -10.14 -23.67 -15.11
C THR A 60 -9.28 -22.45 -14.77
N LYS A 61 -8.74 -21.77 -15.79
CA LYS A 61 -7.88 -20.57 -15.60
C LYS A 61 -8.56 -19.47 -14.77
N PHE A 62 -9.88 -19.30 -14.94
CA PHE A 62 -10.66 -18.31 -14.21
C PHE A 62 -10.77 -18.63 -12.71
N GLN A 63 -10.86 -19.91 -12.33
CA GLN A 63 -10.91 -20.30 -10.92
C GLN A 63 -9.59 -20.00 -10.21
N ILE A 64 -8.47 -20.24 -10.89
CA ILE A 64 -7.12 -19.98 -10.37
C ILE A 64 -6.89 -18.47 -10.18
N ILE A 65 -7.25 -17.65 -11.17
CA ILE A 65 -7.14 -16.19 -11.06
C ILE A 65 -7.97 -15.67 -9.88
N ARG A 66 -9.19 -16.20 -9.71
CA ARG A 66 -10.07 -15.79 -8.61
C ARG A 66 -9.51 -16.16 -7.24
N LEU A 67 -8.85 -17.32 -7.11
CA LEU A 67 -8.20 -17.72 -5.87
C LEU A 67 -7.10 -16.73 -5.46
N HIS A 68 -6.20 -16.39 -6.39
CA HIS A 68 -5.14 -15.41 -6.14
C HIS A 68 -5.66 -14.00 -5.82
N ILE A 69 -6.79 -13.60 -6.42
CA ILE A 69 -7.44 -12.32 -6.06
C ILE A 69 -7.88 -12.34 -4.60
N TYR A 70 -8.45 -13.45 -4.10
CA TYR A 70 -8.85 -13.55 -2.70
C TYR A 70 -7.67 -13.52 -1.75
N GLU A 71 -6.58 -14.20 -2.08
CA GLU A 71 -5.34 -14.19 -1.30
C GLU A 71 -4.76 -12.78 -1.19
N ASN A 72 -4.63 -12.07 -2.31
CA ASN A 72 -4.13 -10.70 -2.34
C ASN A 72 -5.06 -9.73 -1.59
N LEU A 73 -6.38 -9.94 -1.67
CA LEU A 73 -7.35 -9.11 -0.96
C LEU A 73 -7.21 -9.28 0.55
N LEU A 74 -7.00 -10.52 1.03
CA LEU A 74 -6.70 -10.79 2.44
C LEU A 74 -5.38 -10.13 2.86
N GLN A 75 -4.35 -10.19 2.02
CA GLN A 75 -3.06 -9.56 2.31
C GLN A 75 -3.15 -8.02 2.40
N VAL A 76 -3.89 -7.37 1.50
CA VAL A 76 -4.12 -5.92 1.57
C VAL A 76 -4.96 -5.54 2.78
N PHE A 77 -5.97 -6.35 3.10
CA PHE A 77 -6.84 -6.11 4.26
C PHE A 77 -6.06 -6.17 5.58
N THR A 78 -5.26 -7.22 5.77
CA THR A 78 -4.43 -7.37 6.98
C THR A 78 -3.38 -6.25 7.07
N SER A 79 -2.74 -5.90 5.95
CA SER A 79 -1.77 -4.80 5.90
C SER A 79 -2.40 -3.45 6.20
N THR A 80 -3.61 -3.19 5.74
CA THR A 80 -4.34 -1.93 6.01
C THR A 80 -4.67 -1.80 7.50
N ILE A 81 -5.14 -2.88 8.13
CA ILE A 81 -5.44 -2.90 9.55
C ILE A 81 -4.17 -2.66 10.37
N LEU A 82 -3.09 -3.39 10.08
CA LEU A 82 -1.82 -3.27 10.78
C LEU A 82 -1.16 -1.91 10.56
N GLY A 83 -1.19 -1.38 9.34
CA GLY A 83 -0.67 -0.05 9.01
C GLY A 83 -1.43 1.07 9.68
N THR A 84 -2.77 0.99 9.70
CA THR A 84 -3.61 2.00 10.39
C THR A 84 -3.39 1.94 11.90
N ALA A 85 -3.35 0.74 12.49
CA ALA A 85 -3.12 0.56 13.92
C ALA A 85 -1.75 1.10 14.36
N SER A 86 -0.69 0.76 13.62
CA SER A 86 0.67 1.26 13.91
C SER A 86 0.79 2.77 13.71
N GLY A 87 0.18 3.34 12.66
CA GLY A 87 0.16 4.78 12.42
C GLY A 87 -0.55 5.57 13.52
N VAL A 88 -1.73 5.10 13.96
CA VAL A 88 -2.47 5.73 15.08
C VAL A 88 -1.68 5.64 16.38
N LEU A 89 -1.04 4.49 16.65
CA LEU A 89 -0.23 4.30 17.84
C LEU A 89 0.97 5.27 17.88
N ILE A 90 1.69 5.41 16.76
CA ILE A 90 2.81 6.37 16.65
C ILE A 90 2.30 7.81 16.84
N SER A 91 1.18 8.17 16.20
CA SER A 91 0.60 9.50 16.34
C SER A 91 0.18 9.81 17.78
N LEU A 92 -0.36 8.82 18.50
CA LEU A 92 -0.72 8.97 19.90
C LEU A 92 0.51 9.13 20.80
N MET A 93 1.55 8.31 20.58
CA MET A 93 2.81 8.43 21.33
C MET A 93 3.44 9.81 21.16
N LEU A 94 3.45 10.32 19.92
CA LEU A 94 3.97 11.64 19.62
C LEU A 94 3.11 12.75 20.26
N ALA A 95 1.78 12.64 20.18
CA ALA A 95 0.86 13.59 20.81
C ALA A 95 1.03 13.66 22.34
N LEU A 96 1.21 12.50 22.99
CA LEU A 96 1.50 12.43 24.42
C LEU A 96 2.84 13.11 24.75
N GLN A 97 3.87 12.86 23.95
CA GLN A 97 5.17 13.52 24.13
C GLN A 97 5.04 15.04 24.02
N TYR A 98 4.42 15.56 22.96
CA TYR A 98 4.20 17.00 22.79
C TYR A 98 3.38 17.63 23.92
N SER A 99 2.37 16.94 24.45
CA SER A 99 1.52 17.47 25.52
C SER A 99 2.29 17.70 26.82
N ILE A 100 3.28 16.85 27.13
CA ILE A 100 4.14 16.98 28.31
C ILE A 100 5.12 18.14 28.16
N PHE A 101 5.63 18.38 26.95
CA PHE A 101 6.65 19.42 26.72
C PHE A 101 6.08 20.83 26.49
N GLN A 102 4.87 20.96 25.95
CA GLN A 102 4.38 22.25 25.43
C GLN A 102 3.03 22.71 26.01
N GLU A 103 2.45 21.95 26.96
CA GLU A 103 1.18 22.25 27.66
C GLU A 103 0.00 22.64 26.73
N ARG A 104 0.07 22.25 25.45
CA ARG A 104 -0.99 22.48 24.46
C ARG A 104 -1.62 21.16 24.04
N PRO A 105 -2.95 21.10 23.90
CA PRO A 105 -3.62 19.91 23.38
C PRO A 105 -3.20 19.71 21.92
N ALA A 106 -2.55 18.58 21.64
CA ALA A 106 -2.19 18.19 20.29
C ALA A 106 -3.48 17.95 19.47
N MET A 107 -3.72 18.78 18.47
CA MET A 107 -4.79 18.54 17.50
C MET A 107 -4.31 17.53 16.46
N LEU A 108 -4.96 16.36 16.42
CA LEU A 108 -4.63 15.29 15.50
C LEU A 108 -5.30 15.57 14.14
N LEU A 109 -4.58 16.22 13.23
CA LEU A 109 -5.05 16.39 11.86
C LEU A 109 -4.76 15.11 11.08
N PHE A 110 -5.81 14.33 10.81
CA PHE A 110 -5.70 13.16 9.94
C PHE A 110 -6.02 13.56 8.49
N PRO A 111 -5.06 13.42 7.54
CA PRO A 111 -5.30 13.73 6.14
C PRO A 111 -6.13 12.62 5.47
N TRP A 112 -7.44 12.69 5.65
CA TRP A 112 -8.42 11.74 5.12
C TRP A 112 -8.31 11.52 3.61
N ALA A 113 -8.00 12.57 2.84
CA ALA A 113 -7.86 12.48 1.39
C ALA A 113 -6.75 11.52 0.98
N LEU A 114 -5.57 11.60 1.61
CA LEU A 114 -4.45 10.70 1.31
C LEU A 114 -4.75 9.27 1.73
N PHE A 115 -5.45 9.10 2.86
CA PHE A 115 -5.82 7.78 3.36
C PHE A 115 -6.77 7.04 2.41
N PHE A 116 -7.86 7.69 1.97
CA PHE A 116 -8.79 7.08 1.02
C PHE A 116 -8.15 6.84 -0.36
N LEU A 117 -7.28 7.76 -0.80
CA LEU A 117 -6.57 7.60 -2.06
C LEU A 117 -5.59 6.41 -2.01
N LEU A 118 -4.89 6.25 -0.89
CA LEU A 118 -3.98 5.12 -0.67
C LEU A 118 -4.74 3.79 -0.63
N ILE A 119 -5.84 3.70 0.12
CA ILE A 119 -6.70 2.50 0.14
C ILE A 119 -7.24 2.20 -1.26
N GLY A 120 -7.72 3.21 -1.98
CA GLY A 120 -8.22 3.07 -3.34
C GLY A 120 -7.15 2.53 -4.29
N SER A 121 -5.94 3.11 -4.24
CA SER A 121 -4.81 2.68 -5.07
C SER A 121 -4.34 1.25 -4.74
N SER A 122 -4.33 0.88 -3.45
CA SER A 122 -3.97 -0.48 -3.01
C SER A 122 -4.99 -1.50 -3.47
N LEU A 123 -6.29 -1.18 -3.39
CA LEU A 123 -7.37 -2.07 -3.82
C LEU A 123 -7.34 -2.28 -5.35
N LEU A 124 -7.10 -1.21 -6.11
CA LEU A 124 -6.90 -1.28 -7.56
C LEU A 124 -5.73 -2.21 -7.90
N THR A 125 -4.61 -2.07 -7.20
CA THR A 125 -3.41 -2.91 -7.40
C THR A 125 -3.67 -4.36 -7.07
N ALA A 126 -4.40 -4.64 -5.98
CA ALA A 126 -4.75 -6.00 -5.57
C ALA A 126 -5.55 -6.78 -6.62
N ILE A 127 -6.37 -6.08 -7.43
CA ILE A 127 -7.18 -6.69 -8.49
C ILE A 127 -6.39 -6.77 -9.80
N ILE A 128 -5.72 -5.69 -10.18
CA ILE A 128 -5.03 -5.57 -11.48
C ILE A 128 -3.78 -6.45 -11.53
N ALA A 129 -2.96 -6.44 -10.49
CA ALA A 129 -1.68 -7.16 -10.47
C ALA A 129 -1.83 -8.67 -10.72
N PRO A 130 -2.66 -9.44 -9.97
CA PRO A 130 -2.81 -10.87 -10.22
C PRO A 130 -3.42 -11.18 -11.58
N ALA A 131 -4.36 -10.36 -12.07
CA ALA A 131 -4.95 -10.56 -13.40
C ALA A 131 -3.89 -10.42 -14.51
N VAL A 132 -3.01 -9.42 -14.43
CA VAL A 132 -1.94 -9.18 -15.41
C VAL A 132 -0.84 -10.23 -15.29
N ILE A 133 -0.38 -10.53 -14.09
CA ILE A 133 0.74 -11.46 -13.87
C ILE A 133 0.32 -12.88 -14.26
N VAL A 134 -0.81 -13.38 -13.76
CA VAL A 134 -1.27 -14.75 -14.03
C VAL A 134 -1.56 -14.96 -15.53
N SER A 135 -2.18 -13.98 -16.20
CA SER A 135 -2.41 -14.07 -17.65
C SER A 135 -1.10 -14.10 -18.46
N ASN A 136 -0.09 -13.34 -18.04
CA ASN A 136 1.22 -13.35 -18.66
C ASN A 136 2.00 -14.65 -18.39
N THR A 137 1.88 -15.22 -17.19
CA THR A 137 2.48 -16.52 -16.84
C THR A 137 1.84 -17.66 -17.64
N TYR A 138 0.55 -17.57 -17.99
CA TYR A 138 -0.08 -18.55 -18.89
C TYR A 138 0.47 -18.51 -20.33
N ALA A 139 1.00 -17.37 -20.79
CA ALA A 139 1.58 -17.22 -22.13
C ALA A 139 3.03 -17.74 -22.19
N ARG A 140 3.76 -17.67 -21.08
CA ARG A 140 5.09 -18.29 -20.94
C ARG A 140 4.92 -19.75 -20.57
N GLY A 141 4.92 -20.63 -21.57
CA GLY A 141 4.77 -22.06 -21.39
C GLY A 141 5.66 -22.61 -20.25
N ILE A 142 5.05 -23.41 -19.38
CA ILE A 142 5.60 -24.00 -18.14
C ILE A 142 6.95 -24.70 -18.37
N ALA A 143 7.21 -25.17 -19.60
CA ALA A 143 8.44 -25.83 -19.99
C ALA A 143 9.68 -24.90 -20.02
N ALA A 144 9.52 -23.59 -20.22
CA ALA A 144 10.65 -22.67 -20.26
C ALA A 144 11.18 -22.31 -18.85
N THR A 145 10.30 -22.27 -17.85
CA THR A 145 10.65 -21.97 -16.45
C THR A 145 11.20 -23.19 -15.70
N LEU A 146 10.82 -24.42 -16.09
CA LEU A 146 11.39 -25.67 -15.56
C LEU A 146 12.80 -25.99 -16.06
N ARG A 147 13.28 -25.32 -17.12
CA ARG A 147 14.64 -25.54 -17.67
C ARG A 147 15.72 -24.72 -16.95
N SER A 148 15.35 -23.78 -16.09
CA SER A 148 16.26 -22.88 -15.37
C SER A 148 16.41 -23.19 -13.88
N ILE A 149 15.81 -24.29 -13.42
CA ILE A 149 16.08 -24.90 -12.10
C ILE A 149 17.05 -26.05 -12.34
#